data_AF-E5RG13-F1
#
_entry.id   AF-E5RG13-F1
#
_cell.length_a   1.000
_cell.length_b   1.000
_cell.length_c   1.000
_cell.angle_alpha   90.00
_cell.angle_beta   90.00
_cell.angle_gamma   90.00
#
_symmetry.space_group_name_H-M   'P 1'
#
loop_
_entity.id
_entity.type
_entity.pdbx_description
1 polymer ?
#
loop_
_entity_poly.entity_id
_entity_poly.type
_entity_poly.pdbx_seq_one_letter_code
_entity_poly.pdbx_strand_id
1 'polypeptide(L)'
;MADPWQECMDYAVTLARQAGEVVCEAIKNEMNVMLKSSPVDLVTATDQKVEKMLISSIKEKYPSHRFPFVAVSIGFAVNKKIEFGVVYSCVEGKMYTARKGKGAFCNGQKLQVSQQEDITKSLLVTELGSSRTPETVRMVLSNMEKLFCIPVH
;
A
#
# COMPACT_ATOMS: atom_id res chain seq x y z
N MET A 1 -3.04 -23.73 25.92
CA MET A 1 -3.68 -22.46 26.32
C MET A 1 -4.42 -21.91 25.11
N ALA A 2 -5.63 -21.38 25.31
CA ALA A 2 -6.34 -20.66 24.25
C ALA A 2 -5.47 -19.48 23.79
N ASP A 3 -5.47 -19.16 22.49
CA ASP A 3 -4.77 -18.00 21.97
C ASP A 3 -5.55 -16.73 22.36
N PRO A 4 -5.07 -15.92 23.31
CA PRO A 4 -5.84 -14.81 23.86
C PRO A 4 -6.05 -13.68 22.85
N TRP A 5 -5.31 -13.68 21.73
CA TRP A 5 -5.37 -12.61 20.72
C TRP A 5 -6.12 -13.01 19.45
N GLN A 6 -6.66 -14.24 19.40
CA GLN A 6 -7.39 -14.72 18.23
C GLN A 6 -8.68 -13.91 18.01
N GLU A 7 -9.46 -13.66 19.06
CA GLU A 7 -10.68 -12.85 18.97
C GLU A 7 -10.38 -11.42 18.48
N CYS A 8 -9.27 -10.83 18.92
CA CYS A 8 -8.82 -9.52 18.44
C CYS A 8 -8.49 -9.54 16.94
N MET A 9 -7.85 -10.61 16.46
CA MET A 9 -7.51 -10.78 15.05
C MET A 9 -8.77 -10.94 14.20
N ASP A 10 -9.73 -11.77 14.63
CA ASP A 10 -10.97 -12.02 13.91
C ASP A 10 -11.81 -10.74 13.79
N TYR A 11 -11.85 -9.95 14.87
CA TYR A 11 -12.46 -8.63 14.84
C TYR A 11 -11.72 -7.65 13.93
N ALA A 12 -10.38 -7.65 13.93
CA ALA A 12 -9.58 -6.82 13.03
C ALA A 12 -9.80 -7.15 11.55
N VAL A 13 -9.97 -8.43 11.19
CA VAL A 13 -10.33 -8.86 9.84
C VAL A 13 -11.69 -8.30 9.42
N THR A 14 -12.67 -8.30 10.34
CA THR A 14 -13.99 -7.71 10.11
C THR A 14 -13.90 -6.21 9.85
N LEU A 15 -13.16 -5.48 10.70
CA LEU A 15 -12.95 -4.05 10.54
C LEU A 15 -12.20 -3.70 9.25
N ALA A 16 -11.17 -4.46 8.88
CA ALA A 16 -10.41 -4.23 7.66
C ALA A 16 -11.28 -4.38 6.40
N ARG A 17 -12.21 -5.34 6.40
CA ARG A 17 -13.18 -5.53 5.30
C ARG A 17 -14.15 -4.34 5.22
N GLN A 18 -14.76 -3.95 6.34
CA GLN A 18 -15.67 -2.80 6.39
C GLN A 18 -14.98 -1.51 5.93
N ALA A 19 -13.75 -1.26 6.39
CA ALA A 19 -12.97 -0.11 5.95
C ALA A 19 -12.64 -0.18 4.45
N GLY A 20 -12.34 -1.37 3.93
CA GLY A 20 -12.06 -1.54 2.51
C GLY A 20 -13.30 -1.35 1.62
N GLU A 21 -14.50 -1.69 2.10
CA GLU A 21 -15.76 -1.39 1.41
C GLU A 21 -15.94 0.12 1.26
N VAL A 22 -15.71 0.89 2.34
CA VAL A 22 -15.72 2.36 2.31
C VAL A 22 -14.69 2.91 1.33
N VAL A 23 -13.47 2.35 1.31
CA VAL A 23 -12.42 2.75 0.35
C VAL A 23 -12.85 2.47 -1.09
N CYS A 24 -13.40 1.30 -1.38
CA CYS A 24 -13.86 0.92 -2.71
C CYS A 24 -15.01 1.81 -3.20
N GLU A 25 -15.92 2.20 -2.32
CA GLU A 25 -16.97 3.16 -2.64
C GLU A 25 -16.40 4.55 -2.90
N ALA A 26 -15.52 5.05 -2.02
CA ALA A 26 -14.89 6.35 -2.17
C ALA A 26 -14.09 6.47 -3.48
N ILE A 27 -13.37 5.41 -3.89
CA ILE A 27 -12.61 5.37 -5.16
C ILE A 27 -13.51 5.60 -6.38
N LYS A 28 -14.78 5.20 -6.32
CA LYS A 28 -15.74 5.38 -7.42
C LYS A 28 -16.27 6.81 -7.52
N ASN A 29 -16.31 7.52 -6.40
CA ASN A 29 -16.96 8.82 -6.25
C ASN A 29 -15.96 9.99 -6.42
N GLU A 30 -16.49 11.21 -6.43
CA GLU A 30 -15.69 12.44 -6.46
C GLU A 30 -14.93 12.59 -5.13
N MET A 31 -13.61 12.81 -5.20
CA MET A 31 -12.73 12.90 -4.03
C MET A 31 -12.27 14.36 -3.83
N ASN A 32 -12.46 14.90 -2.62
CA ASN A 32 -11.80 16.14 -2.20
C ASN A 32 -10.41 15.79 -1.63
N VAL A 33 -9.35 16.09 -2.38
CA VAL A 33 -7.96 15.85 -1.99
C VAL A 33 -7.43 17.04 -1.19
N MET A 34 -6.77 16.78 -0.06
CA MET A 34 -6.12 17.78 0.80
C MET A 34 -4.63 17.41 0.98
N LEU A 35 -3.74 18.42 1.06
CA LEU A 35 -2.29 18.24 1.22
C LEU A 35 -1.87 18.22 2.71
N LYS A 36 -0.64 17.75 3.00
CA LYS A 36 -0.01 17.71 4.34
C LYS A 36 1.51 18.02 4.27
N SER A 37 2.06 18.50 5.39
CA SER A 37 3.46 18.48 5.92
C SER A 37 4.70 18.66 5.03
N SER A 38 4.62 19.11 3.77
CA SER A 38 5.78 19.41 2.90
C SER A 38 5.54 20.73 2.15
N PRO A 39 6.57 21.56 1.83
CA PRO A 39 6.43 22.97 1.36
C PRO A 39 5.73 23.21 0.01
N VAL A 40 5.00 22.24 -0.54
CA VAL A 40 3.90 22.47 -1.52
C VAL A 40 2.51 22.49 -0.86
N ASP A 41 2.47 22.41 0.47
CA ASP A 41 1.29 22.58 1.33
C ASP A 41 1.04 24.08 1.64
N LEU A 42 1.09 24.89 0.59
CA LEU A 42 0.45 26.21 0.49
C LEU A 42 -0.26 26.22 -0.86
N VAL A 43 -1.40 25.52 -0.91
CA VAL A 43 -2.22 25.46 -2.10
C VAL A 43 -3.15 26.67 -2.05
N THR A 44 -3.04 27.58 -3.02
CA THR A 44 -4.05 28.64 -3.13
C THR A 44 -5.34 28.02 -3.68
N ALA A 45 -6.48 28.69 -3.50
CA ALA A 45 -7.73 28.23 -4.11
C ALA A 45 -7.60 27.99 -5.63
N THR A 46 -6.63 28.66 -6.27
CA THR A 46 -6.29 28.50 -7.69
C THR A 46 -5.63 27.16 -7.99
N ASP A 47 -4.66 26.72 -7.18
CA ASP A 47 -3.98 25.43 -7.36
C ASP A 47 -4.96 24.26 -7.19
N GLN A 48 -5.84 24.32 -6.20
CA GLN A 48 -6.92 23.34 -6.02
C GLN A 48 -7.87 23.31 -7.22
N LYS A 49 -8.18 24.49 -7.80
CA LYS A 49 -9.05 24.62 -8.97
C LYS A 49 -8.40 24.05 -10.24
N VAL A 50 -7.10 24.30 -10.44
CA VAL A 50 -6.34 23.76 -11.58
C VAL A 50 -6.19 22.25 -11.46
N GLU A 51 -5.86 21.73 -10.27
CA GLU A 51 -5.75 20.29 -10.05
C GLU A 51 -7.10 19.60 -10.23
N LYS A 52 -8.19 20.16 -9.69
CA LYS A 52 -9.56 19.65 -9.95
C LYS A 52 -9.88 19.64 -11.44
N MET A 53 -9.56 20.70 -12.18
CA MET A 53 -9.81 20.80 -13.62
C MET A 53 -9.00 19.76 -14.43
N LEU A 54 -7.73 19.55 -14.06
CA LEU A 54 -6.88 18.55 -14.72
C LEU A 54 -7.34 17.13 -14.40
N ILE A 55 -7.60 16.82 -13.13
CA ILE A 55 -8.09 15.50 -12.70
C ILE A 55 -9.45 15.20 -13.35
N SER A 56 -10.38 16.16 -13.39
CA SER A 56 -11.69 15.96 -14.02
C SER A 56 -11.55 15.70 -15.52
N SER A 57 -10.72 16.47 -16.23
CA SER A 57 -10.49 16.32 -17.67
C SER A 57 -9.82 14.98 -18.02
N ILE A 58 -8.85 14.55 -17.20
CA ILE A 58 -8.17 13.26 -17.38
C ILE A 58 -9.12 12.10 -17.04
N LYS A 59 -9.96 12.22 -16.00
CA LYS A 59 -10.98 11.19 -15.67
C LYS A 59 -12.07 11.11 -16.74
N GLU A 60 -12.51 12.22 -17.30
CA GLU A 60 -13.53 12.25 -18.35
C GLU A 60 -13.03 11.59 -19.65
N LYS A 61 -11.78 11.87 -20.02
CA LYS A 61 -11.16 11.29 -21.22
C LYS A 61 -10.63 9.87 -21.00
N TYR A 62 -10.21 9.53 -19.77
CA TYR A 62 -9.65 8.23 -19.39
C TYR A 62 -10.29 7.72 -18.09
N PRO A 63 -11.56 7.29 -18.12
CA PRO A 63 -12.29 6.86 -16.93
C PRO A 63 -11.69 5.61 -16.25
N SER A 64 -10.84 4.86 -16.97
CA SER A 64 -10.06 3.73 -16.45
C SER A 64 -8.75 4.13 -15.76
N HIS A 65 -8.32 5.40 -15.83
CA HIS A 65 -7.12 5.89 -15.14
C HIS A 65 -7.37 6.02 -13.63
N ARG A 66 -7.24 4.89 -12.93
CA ARG A 66 -7.11 4.81 -11.48
C ARG A 66 -6.04 3.77 -11.16
N PHE A 67 -5.24 4.01 -10.13
CA PHE A 67 -4.30 2.99 -9.67
C PHE A 67 -5.07 1.97 -8.81
N PRO A 68 -5.18 0.70 -9.23
CA PRO A 68 -6.08 -0.27 -8.59
C PRO A 68 -5.48 -0.92 -7.34
N PHE A 69 -4.40 -0.38 -6.77
CA PHE A 69 -3.74 -0.94 -5.59
C PHE A 69 -3.87 0.03 -4.43
N VAL A 70 -4.84 -0.24 -3.56
CA VAL A 70 -5.10 0.49 -2.31
C VAL A 70 -5.39 -0.52 -1.23
N ALA A 71 -4.78 -0.37 -0.04
CA ALA A 71 -4.92 -1.32 1.04
C ALA A 71 -5.24 -0.67 2.40
N VAL A 72 -6.03 -1.37 3.20
CA VAL A 72 -6.19 -1.13 4.65
C VAL A 72 -5.21 -2.04 5.38
N SER A 73 -4.47 -1.51 6.36
CA SER A 73 -3.47 -2.26 7.13
C SER A 73 -3.66 -2.08 8.63
N ILE A 74 -3.70 -3.19 9.36
CA ILE A 74 -3.81 -3.23 10.83
C ILE A 74 -2.71 -4.14 11.37
N GLY A 75 -1.85 -3.61 12.24
CA GLY A 75 -0.84 -4.37 12.98
C GLY A 75 -1.14 -4.34 14.47
N PHE A 76 -1.12 -5.50 15.13
CA PHE A 76 -1.34 -5.60 16.58
C PHE A 76 -0.06 -6.06 17.27
N ALA A 77 0.42 -5.23 18.21
CA ALA A 77 1.66 -5.47 18.94
C ALA A 77 1.42 -5.64 20.44
N VAL A 78 2.08 -6.63 21.03
CA VAL A 78 2.15 -6.86 22.48
C VAL A 78 3.62 -6.84 22.88
N ASN A 79 3.97 -6.07 23.90
CA ASN A 79 5.36 -5.91 24.35
C ASN A 79 6.32 -5.54 23.19
N LYS A 80 5.89 -4.62 22.32
CA LYS A 80 6.62 -4.16 21.13
C LYS A 80 6.91 -5.25 20.09
N LYS A 81 6.25 -6.41 20.16
CA LYS A 81 6.34 -7.50 19.17
C LYS A 81 5.00 -7.66 18.47
N ILE A 82 5.02 -7.75 17.14
CA ILE A 82 3.81 -8.01 16.35
C ILE A 82 3.31 -9.41 16.64
N GLU A 83 2.04 -9.51 17.04
CA GLU A 83 1.35 -10.77 17.31
C GLU A 83 0.49 -11.19 16.11
N PHE A 84 -0.16 -10.23 15.42
CA PHE A 84 -0.81 -10.46 14.13
C PHE A 84 -0.78 -9.22 13.24
N GLY A 85 -1.00 -9.45 11.94
CA GLY A 85 -1.20 -8.41 10.93
C GLY A 85 -2.34 -8.77 9.98
N VAL A 86 -3.09 -7.75 9.57
CA VAL A 86 -4.17 -7.83 8.58
C VAL A 86 -3.90 -6.76 7.52
N VAL A 87 -3.86 -7.16 6.25
CA VAL A 87 -3.76 -6.24 5.11
C VAL A 87 -4.85 -6.61 4.12
N TYR A 88 -5.76 -5.69 3.84
CA TYR A 88 -6.83 -5.90 2.87
C TYR A 88 -6.56 -5.04 1.64
N SER A 89 -6.21 -5.65 0.51
CA SER A 89 -6.16 -4.98 -0.79
C SER A 89 -7.59 -4.79 -1.29
N CYS A 90 -8.09 -3.55 -1.19
CA CYS A 90 -9.51 -3.23 -1.26
C CYS A 90 -10.08 -3.54 -2.65
N VAL A 91 -9.44 -2.99 -3.69
CA VAL A 91 -9.91 -3.10 -5.08
C VAL A 91 -9.77 -4.53 -5.59
N GLU A 92 -8.73 -5.25 -5.16
CA GLU A 92 -8.51 -6.65 -5.55
C GLU A 92 -9.36 -7.65 -4.74
N GLY A 93 -9.97 -7.22 -3.62
CA GLY A 93 -10.69 -8.12 -2.73
C GLY A 93 -9.79 -9.19 -2.09
N LYS A 94 -8.51 -8.87 -1.84
CA LYS A 94 -7.54 -9.82 -1.27
C LYS A 94 -7.26 -9.50 0.19
N MET A 95 -7.69 -10.39 1.08
CA MET A 95 -7.48 -10.31 2.52
C MET A 95 -6.25 -11.13 2.92
N TYR A 96 -5.17 -10.43 3.22
CA TYR A 96 -3.93 -11.00 3.74
C TYR A 96 -3.95 -10.98 5.27
N THR A 97 -3.66 -12.12 5.88
CA THR A 97 -3.65 -12.26 7.34
C THR A 97 -2.46 -13.08 7.79
N ALA A 98 -1.87 -12.71 8.92
CA ALA A 98 -0.81 -13.49 9.55
C ALA A 98 -0.91 -13.40 11.06
N ARG A 99 -0.75 -14.54 11.73
CA ARG A 99 -0.64 -14.65 13.19
C ARG A 99 0.63 -15.39 13.52
N LYS A 100 1.40 -14.86 14.46
CA LYS A 100 2.67 -15.44 14.89
C LYS A 100 2.51 -16.93 15.25
N GLY A 101 3.32 -17.77 14.61
CA GLY A 101 3.27 -19.23 14.78
C GLY A 101 2.11 -19.95 14.07
N LYS A 102 1.21 -19.25 13.37
CA LYS A 102 0.08 -19.83 12.63
C LYS A 102 0.22 -19.75 11.11
N GLY A 103 1.24 -19.04 10.62
CA GLY A 103 1.48 -18.83 9.19
C GLY A 103 0.82 -17.56 8.66
N ALA A 104 0.89 -17.38 7.35
CA ALA A 104 0.31 -16.27 6.61
C ALA A 104 -0.63 -16.81 5.53
N PHE A 105 -1.70 -16.08 5.24
CA PHE A 105 -2.76 -16.49 4.32
C PHE A 105 -3.22 -15.31 3.47
N CYS A 106 -3.70 -15.59 2.26
CA CYS A 106 -4.47 -14.69 1.42
C CYS A 106 -5.78 -15.38 1.06
N ASN A 107 -6.92 -14.79 1.45
CA ASN A 107 -8.25 -15.39 1.23
C ASN A 107 -8.33 -16.87 1.67
N GLY A 108 -7.70 -17.19 2.80
CA GLY A 108 -7.64 -18.55 3.36
C GLY A 108 -6.59 -19.48 2.75
N GLN A 109 -5.96 -19.11 1.62
CA GLN A 109 -4.87 -19.87 1.03
C GLN A 109 -3.54 -19.53 1.71
N LYS A 110 -2.81 -20.55 2.17
CA LYS A 110 -1.52 -20.36 2.86
C LYS A 110 -0.48 -19.78 1.90
N LEU A 111 0.22 -18.75 2.36
CA LEU A 111 1.29 -18.09 1.61
C LEU A 111 2.64 -18.71 1.92
N GLN A 112 3.52 -18.68 0.93
CA GLN A 112 4.91 -19.12 1.02
C GLN A 112 5.78 -18.18 0.17
N VAL A 113 6.95 -17.81 0.69
CA VAL A 113 7.93 -17.03 -0.08
C VAL A 113 8.61 -17.91 -1.14
N SER A 114 9.12 -17.29 -2.21
CA SER A 114 9.94 -18.00 -3.21
C SER A 114 11.18 -18.62 -2.58
N GLN A 115 11.72 -19.68 -3.21
CA GLN A 115 12.99 -20.30 -2.82
C GLN A 115 14.20 -19.66 -3.55
N GLN A 116 14.01 -18.52 -4.22
CA GLN A 116 15.07 -17.87 -4.99
C GLN A 116 16.10 -17.24 -4.05
N GLU A 117 17.35 -17.67 -4.19
CA GLU A 117 18.50 -17.14 -3.44
C GLU A 117 19.48 -16.38 -4.35
N ASP A 118 19.38 -16.56 -5.67
CA ASP A 118 20.19 -15.87 -6.66
C ASP A 118 19.53 -14.54 -7.08
N ILE A 119 20.17 -13.43 -6.73
CA ILE A 119 19.69 -12.08 -7.03
C ILE A 119 19.53 -11.83 -8.54
N THR A 120 20.36 -12.48 -9.36
CA THR A 120 20.31 -12.33 -10.84
C THR A 120 19.06 -12.95 -11.44
N LYS A 121 18.36 -13.81 -10.68
CA LYS A 121 17.12 -14.47 -11.06
C LYS A 121 15.95 -14.05 -10.17
N SER A 122 16.08 -12.90 -9.51
CA SER A 122 15.05 -12.33 -8.61
C SER A 122 14.17 -11.31 -9.33
N LEU A 123 12.99 -11.07 -8.78
CA LEU A 123 12.13 -9.94 -9.15
C LEU A 123 12.09 -8.96 -7.97
N LEU A 124 12.44 -7.70 -8.22
CA LEU A 124 12.51 -6.66 -7.19
C LEU A 124 11.29 -5.74 -7.25
N VAL A 125 10.83 -5.29 -6.09
CA VAL A 125 9.77 -4.30 -5.92
C VAL A 125 10.25 -3.19 -4.98
N THR A 126 10.02 -1.93 -5.36
CA THR A 126 10.44 -0.74 -4.61
C THR A 126 9.65 0.49 -5.06
N GLU A 127 9.69 1.57 -4.30
CA GLU A 127 8.97 2.82 -4.55
C GLU A 127 9.94 4.02 -4.52
N LEU A 128 9.65 5.08 -5.27
CA LEU A 128 10.48 6.29 -5.32
C LEU A 128 10.45 7.12 -4.02
N GLY A 129 9.44 6.89 -3.17
CA GLY A 129 9.23 7.62 -1.93
C GLY A 129 8.55 8.99 -2.12
N SER A 130 8.20 9.61 -0.99
CA SER A 130 7.48 10.90 -0.95
C SER A 130 8.40 12.12 -0.96
N SER A 131 9.69 11.95 -0.62
CA SER A 131 10.64 13.06 -0.64
C SER A 131 10.83 13.60 -2.06
N ARG A 132 11.04 14.90 -2.15
CA ARG A 132 11.37 15.62 -3.39
C ARG A 132 12.67 16.39 -3.27
N THR A 133 13.40 16.24 -2.17
CA THR A 133 14.75 16.82 -2.05
C THR A 133 15.64 16.18 -3.12
N PRO A 134 16.37 16.97 -3.92
CA PRO A 134 17.21 16.43 -4.98
C PRO A 134 18.21 15.37 -4.49
N GLU A 135 18.70 15.52 -3.27
CA GLU A 135 19.63 14.59 -2.62
C GLU A 135 18.98 13.22 -2.40
N THR A 136 17.76 13.20 -1.86
CA THR A 136 17.03 11.95 -1.63
C THR A 136 16.61 11.31 -2.95
N VAL A 137 16.14 12.10 -3.93
CA VAL A 137 15.76 11.58 -5.25
C VAL A 137 16.96 10.95 -5.96
N ARG A 138 18.11 11.64 -5.98
CA ARG A 138 19.35 11.09 -6.56
C ARG A 138 19.80 9.82 -5.86
N MET A 139 19.72 9.77 -4.53
CA MET A 139 20.07 8.58 -3.76
C MET A 139 19.18 7.38 -4.15
N VAL A 140 17.86 7.57 -4.20
CA VAL A 140 16.91 6.51 -4.53
C VAL A 140 17.15 6.00 -5.96
N LEU A 141 17.30 6.89 -6.94
CA LEU A 141 17.57 6.51 -8.32
C LEU A 141 18.91 5.78 -8.47
N SER A 142 19.97 6.23 -7.79
CA SER A 142 21.27 5.55 -7.81
C SER A 142 21.19 4.14 -7.20
N ASN A 143 20.40 3.94 -6.14
CA ASN A 143 20.19 2.62 -5.56
C ASN A 143 19.41 1.70 -6.53
N MET A 144 18.40 2.23 -7.22
CA MET A 144 17.66 1.47 -8.23
C MET A 144 18.55 1.07 -9.41
N GLU A 145 19.38 1.98 -9.91
CA GLU A 145 20.35 1.71 -10.98
C GLU A 145 21.29 0.56 -10.59
N LYS A 146 21.88 0.61 -9.38
CA LYS A 146 22.75 -0.47 -8.88
C LYS A 146 22.05 -1.82 -8.81
N LEU A 147 20.79 -1.85 -8.41
CA LEU A 147 20.00 -3.09 -8.31
C LEU A 147 19.60 -3.63 -9.68
N PHE A 148 19.29 -2.77 -10.65
CA PHE A 148 18.87 -3.19 -12.00
C PHE A 148 20.05 -3.53 -12.92
N CYS A 149 21.24 -2.98 -12.65
CA CYS A 149 22.45 -3.28 -13.40
C CYS A 149 23.27 -4.44 -12.81
N ILE A 150 22.70 -5.21 -11.87
CA ILE A 150 23.37 -6.43 -11.39
C ILE A 150 23.58 -7.37 -12.59
N PRO A 151 24.81 -7.85 -12.85
CA PRO A 151 25.11 -8.66 -14.04
C PRO A 151 24.31 -9.95 -14.07
N VAL A 152 23.36 -10.05 -15.01
CA VAL A 152 22.71 -11.29 -15.41
C VAL A 152 23.60 -11.97 -16.45
N HIS A 153 24.05 -13.18 -16.12
CA HIS A 153 24.89 -14.04 -16.96
C HIS A 153 24.06 -15.16 -17.59
#